data_AF-A0A6B2XNN9-F1
#
_entry.id   AF-A0A6B2XNN9-F1
#
_cell.length_a   1.000
_cell.length_b   1.000
_cell.length_c   1.000
_cell.angle_alpha   90.00
_cell.angle_beta   90.00
_cell.angle_gamma   90.00
#
_symmetry.space_group_name_H-M   'P 1'
#
loop_
_entity.id
_entity.type
_entity.pdbx_description
1 polymer ?
#
loop_
_entity_poly.entity_id
_entity_poly.type
_entity_poly.pdbx_seq_one_letter_code
_entity_poly.pdbx_strand_id
1 'polypeptide(L)'
;MTKDVEKVQEERLNGESSGSGVVAWMMHRVKPYTPPWIVTGGIGVVGTIGSLAWEGNAFAGVGLTLASVGLTAGTWFMAKPTGPQRRIHSAATVAAASGWLTCASLAGPFVGPLPHLYAIGGATLAASWNIRQVFRWNPDAAPAGNSAGLLDAIGLSKLKLGKAKVTETGQVRVPFELEKGATSDELTKALPNLESATDVRPGGFRVERDPDSHRHGVLVGVPVDPLSGTTWYPGPSAPGGSITEALVIGTYDDTLPL
;
A
#
# COMPACT_ATOMS: atom_id res chain seq x y z
N MET A 1 -19.31 12.17 -31.03
CA MET A 1 -19.28 11.52 -29.70
C MET A 1 -18.29 12.14 -28.71
N THR A 2 -17.35 13.01 -29.13
CA THR A 2 -16.39 13.68 -28.23
C THR A 2 -16.90 15.00 -27.62
N LYS A 3 -17.81 15.71 -28.29
CA LYS A 3 -18.33 17.01 -27.82
C LYS A 3 -19.27 16.92 -26.60
N ASP A 4 -19.88 15.76 -26.38
CA ASP A 4 -20.80 15.56 -25.25
C ASP A 4 -20.06 15.23 -23.94
N VAL A 5 -18.88 14.61 -24.02
CA VAL A 5 -18.05 14.32 -22.85
C VAL A 5 -17.46 15.62 -22.29
N GLU A 6 -17.00 16.51 -23.17
CA GLU A 6 -16.42 17.80 -22.80
C GLU A 6 -17.47 18.73 -22.18
N LYS A 7 -18.70 18.75 -22.71
CA LYS A 7 -19.84 19.47 -22.11
C LYS A 7 -20.28 18.91 -20.76
N VAL A 8 -20.34 17.58 -20.61
CA VAL A 8 -20.66 16.95 -19.32
C VAL A 8 -19.55 17.20 -18.29
N GLN A 9 -18.31 17.35 -18.75
CA GLN A 9 -17.17 17.67 -17.91
C GLN A 9 -17.16 19.16 -17.52
N GLU A 10 -17.48 20.08 -18.44
CA GLU A 10 -17.68 21.51 -18.15
C GLU A 10 -18.90 21.76 -17.25
N GLU A 11 -20.02 21.05 -17.42
CA GLU A 11 -21.18 21.15 -16.54
C GLU A 11 -20.90 20.60 -15.13
N ARG A 12 -20.07 19.56 -15.01
CA ARG A 12 -19.56 19.09 -13.70
C ARG A 12 -18.58 20.08 -13.06
N LEU A 13 -17.84 20.84 -13.87
CA LEU A 13 -16.89 21.86 -13.38
C LEU A 13 -17.60 23.18 -13.01
N ASN A 14 -18.69 23.52 -13.69
CA ASN A 14 -19.43 24.78 -13.51
C ASN A 14 -20.68 24.66 -12.61
N GLY A 15 -21.15 23.44 -12.33
CA GLY A 15 -22.43 23.16 -11.65
C GLY A 15 -22.50 23.38 -10.13
N GLU A 16 -21.39 23.66 -9.44
CA GLU A 16 -21.38 23.93 -7.99
C GLU A 16 -20.54 25.17 -7.63
N SER A 17 -20.86 26.32 -8.24
CA SER A 17 -20.27 27.62 -7.89
C SER A 17 -20.93 28.30 -6.68
N SER A 18 -21.35 27.52 -5.68
CA SER A 18 -21.58 28.02 -4.32
C SER A 18 -20.26 27.96 -3.56
N GLY A 19 -19.89 28.97 -2.78
CA GLY A 19 -18.66 28.97 -1.96
C GLY A 19 -18.49 27.75 -1.05
N SER A 20 -19.56 26.97 -0.84
CA SER A 20 -19.56 25.64 -0.21
C SER A 20 -18.86 24.56 -1.05
N GLY A 21 -18.99 24.56 -2.38
CA GLY A 21 -18.46 23.52 -3.28
C GLY A 21 -16.95 23.56 -3.44
N VAL A 22 -16.36 24.75 -3.60
CA VAL A 22 -14.90 24.91 -3.69
C VAL A 22 -14.21 24.57 -2.37
N VAL A 23 -14.80 24.96 -1.23
CA VAL A 23 -14.30 24.60 0.11
C VAL A 23 -14.47 23.11 0.36
N ALA A 24 -15.60 22.51 -0.03
CA ALA A 24 -15.81 21.06 0.07
C ALA A 24 -14.83 20.27 -0.83
N TRP A 25 -14.56 20.76 -2.03
CA TRP A 25 -13.60 20.18 -2.97
C TRP A 25 -12.16 20.28 -2.46
N MET A 26 -11.74 21.47 -1.99
CA MET A 26 -10.44 21.66 -1.35
C MET A 26 -10.33 20.80 -0.09
N MET A 27 -11.37 20.74 0.74
CA MET A 27 -11.40 19.86 1.91
C MET A 27 -11.25 18.40 1.51
N HIS A 28 -11.92 17.93 0.46
CA HIS A 28 -11.79 16.56 0.01
C HIS A 28 -10.36 16.23 -0.46
N ARG A 29 -9.65 17.21 -1.04
CA ARG A 29 -8.26 17.07 -1.49
C ARG A 29 -7.24 17.17 -0.35
N VAL A 30 -7.55 17.97 0.68
CA VAL A 30 -6.64 18.29 1.80
C VAL A 30 -6.85 17.36 3.01
N LYS A 31 -8.03 16.72 3.13
CA LYS A 31 -8.40 15.75 4.17
C LYS A 31 -7.36 14.64 4.46
N PRO A 32 -6.63 14.06 3.49
CA PRO A 32 -5.62 13.05 3.81
C PRO A 32 -4.33 13.62 4.41
N TYR A 33 -4.07 14.92 4.28
CA TYR A 33 -2.83 15.59 4.75
C TYR A 33 -3.02 16.43 6.01
N THR A 34 -4.26 16.71 6.41
CA THR A 34 -4.58 17.48 7.63
C THR A 34 -4.38 16.75 8.96
N PRO A 35 -4.52 15.40 9.08
CA PRO A 35 -4.40 14.72 10.37
C PRO A 35 -3.09 15.01 11.13
N PRO A 36 -1.88 14.97 10.51
CA PRO A 36 -0.65 15.24 11.24
C PRO A 36 -0.57 16.67 11.78
N TRP A 37 -1.12 17.66 11.07
CA TRP A 37 -1.14 19.06 11.53
C TRP A 37 -2.11 19.28 12.68
N ILE A 38 -3.28 18.64 12.64
CA ILE A 38 -4.27 18.69 13.72
C ILE A 38 -3.68 18.05 14.98
N VAL A 39 -3.02 16.90 14.85
CA VAL A 39 -2.39 16.20 15.98
C VAL A 39 -1.27 17.06 16.58
N THR A 40 -0.40 17.65 15.77
CA THR A 40 0.64 18.57 16.26
C THR A 40 0.01 19.74 17.02
N GLY A 41 -0.99 20.42 16.43
CA GLY A 41 -1.71 21.50 17.10
C GLY A 41 -2.35 21.09 18.43
N GLY A 42 -2.96 19.90 18.46
CA GLY A 42 -3.53 19.31 19.68
C GLY A 42 -2.50 19.07 20.77
N ILE A 43 -1.30 18.57 20.43
CA ILE A 43 -0.19 18.39 21.38
C ILE A 43 0.23 19.73 22.00
N GLY A 44 0.29 20.79 21.19
CA GLY A 44 0.56 22.15 21.69
C GLY A 44 -0.47 22.61 22.72
N VAL A 45 -1.77 22.44 22.42
CA VAL A 45 -2.85 22.79 23.34
C VAL A 45 -2.81 21.96 24.62
N VAL A 46 -2.65 20.63 24.51
CA VAL A 46 -2.58 19.76 25.70
C VAL A 46 -1.37 20.11 26.56
N GLY A 47 -0.22 20.45 25.96
CA GLY A 47 0.96 20.91 26.70
C GLY A 47 0.73 22.21 27.45
N THR A 48 0.00 23.17 26.85
CA THR A 48 -0.37 24.42 27.53
C THR A 48 -1.30 24.17 28.72
N ILE A 49 -2.32 23.32 28.54
CA ILE A 49 -3.26 22.97 29.62
C ILE A 49 -2.53 22.21 30.74
N GLY A 50 -1.66 21.26 30.38
CA GLY A 50 -0.86 20.50 31.33
C GLY A 50 0.06 21.38 32.17
N SER A 51 0.69 22.40 31.56
CA SER A 51 1.50 23.38 32.26
C SER A 51 0.72 24.16 33.31
N LEU A 52 -0.55 24.49 33.04
CA LEU A 52 -1.40 25.19 33.99
C LEU A 52 -1.93 24.27 35.09
N ALA A 53 -2.17 23.00 34.77
CA ALA A 53 -2.78 22.04 35.69
C ALA A 53 -1.78 21.39 36.67
N TRP A 54 -0.50 21.29 36.30
CA TRP A 54 0.50 20.51 37.03
C TRP A 54 1.76 21.29 37.42
N GLU A 55 1.68 22.61 37.44
CA GLU A 55 2.78 23.49 37.84
C GLU A 55 3.33 23.10 39.22
N GLY A 56 4.64 22.84 39.31
CA GLY A 56 5.32 22.47 40.56
C GLY A 56 5.03 21.07 41.11
N ASN A 57 4.26 20.22 40.40
CA ASN A 57 3.91 18.88 40.88
C ASN A 57 4.91 17.79 40.43
N ALA A 58 5.76 17.34 41.34
CA ALA A 58 6.74 16.29 41.07
C ALA A 58 6.12 14.94 40.66
N PHE A 59 4.95 14.56 41.21
CA PHE A 59 4.27 13.32 40.84
C PHE A 59 3.72 13.37 39.42
N ALA A 60 3.26 14.53 38.96
CA ALA A 60 2.85 14.72 37.57
C ALA A 60 4.03 14.51 36.62
N GLY A 61 5.23 14.97 36.97
CA GLY A 61 6.43 14.73 36.17
C GLY A 61 6.82 13.26 36.07
N VAL A 62 6.76 12.52 37.18
CA VAL A 62 7.00 11.06 37.18
C VAL A 62 5.93 10.34 36.36
N GLY A 63 4.66 10.73 36.51
CA GLY A 63 3.55 10.15 35.75
C GLY A 63 3.68 10.37 34.24
N LEU A 64 3.97 11.60 33.82
CA LEU A 64 4.13 11.96 32.40
C LEU A 64 5.34 11.27 31.76
N THR A 65 6.47 11.18 32.47
CA THR A 65 7.65 10.47 31.97
C THR A 65 7.40 8.97 31.82
N LEU A 66 6.76 8.33 32.81
CA LEU A 66 6.36 6.92 32.72
C LEU A 66 5.35 6.68 31.59
N ALA A 67 4.36 7.56 31.44
CA ALA A 67 3.38 7.47 30.35
C ALA A 67 4.05 7.65 28.98
N SER A 68 5.01 8.56 28.84
CA SER A 68 5.79 8.79 27.62
C SER A 68 6.59 7.54 27.22
N VAL A 69 7.30 6.94 28.17
CA VAL A 69 8.07 5.69 27.94
C VAL A 69 7.12 4.54 27.62
N GLY A 70 6.03 4.39 28.37
CA GLY A 70 5.03 3.35 28.16
C GLY A 70 4.37 3.44 26.78
N LEU A 71 4.00 4.64 26.34
CA LEU A 71 3.42 4.88 25.02
C LEU A 71 4.43 4.57 23.91
N THR A 72 5.69 5.00 24.08
CA THR A 72 6.77 4.72 23.12
C THR A 72 7.02 3.21 23.01
N ALA A 73 7.13 2.50 24.14
CA ALA A 73 7.28 1.05 24.15
C ALA A 73 6.06 0.35 23.53
N GLY A 74 4.84 0.79 23.89
CA GLY A 74 3.59 0.28 23.32
C GLY A 74 3.55 0.42 21.80
N THR A 75 3.92 1.58 21.27
CA THR A 75 3.98 1.81 19.81
C THR A 75 5.03 0.94 19.13
N TRP A 76 6.18 0.72 19.77
CA TRP A 76 7.19 -0.21 19.27
C TRP A 76 6.69 -1.67 19.22
N PHE A 77 5.90 -2.11 20.20
CA PHE A 77 5.30 -3.44 20.22
C PHE A 77 4.15 -3.59 19.22
N MET A 78 3.26 -2.60 19.13
CA MET A 78 2.14 -2.61 18.19
C MET A 78 2.60 -2.49 16.73
N ALA A 79 3.75 -1.86 16.46
CA ALA A 79 4.33 -1.78 15.13
C ALA A 79 5.16 -3.02 14.72
N LYS A 80 5.18 -4.10 15.52
CA LYS A 80 5.83 -5.38 15.19
C LYS A 80 5.48 -5.96 13.81
N PRO A 81 4.23 -5.97 13.32
CA PRO A 81 3.90 -6.53 12.02
C PRO A 81 4.29 -5.61 10.85
N THR A 82 4.83 -4.42 11.12
CA THR A 82 5.26 -3.47 10.09
C THR A 82 6.75 -3.57 9.82
N GLY A 83 7.19 -3.16 8.62
CA GLY A 83 8.61 -3.17 8.27
C GLY A 83 9.49 -2.33 9.22
N PRO A 84 10.79 -2.64 9.36
CA PRO A 84 11.68 -2.05 10.36
C PRO A 84 11.73 -0.51 10.33
N GLN A 85 11.74 0.09 9.14
CA GLN A 85 11.75 1.55 8.97
C GLN A 85 10.46 2.22 9.46
N ARG A 86 9.30 1.58 9.28
CA ARG A 86 8.01 2.11 9.77
C ARG A 86 7.98 2.07 11.29
N ARG A 87 8.46 0.98 11.87
CA ARG A 87 8.54 0.76 13.32
C ARG A 87 9.47 1.75 14.03
N ILE A 88 10.67 1.98 13.50
CA ILE A 88 11.61 2.98 14.06
C ILE A 88 11.02 4.38 13.98
N HIS A 89 10.46 4.75 12.82
CA HIS A 89 9.90 6.09 12.65
C HIS A 89 8.69 6.31 13.56
N SER A 90 7.77 5.34 13.67
CA SER A 90 6.61 5.49 14.56
C SER A 90 7.05 5.66 16.01
N ALA A 91 7.98 4.83 16.51
CA ALA A 91 8.48 4.96 17.87
C ALA A 91 9.22 6.29 18.09
N ALA A 92 10.06 6.72 17.14
CA ALA A 92 10.78 7.98 17.23
C ALA A 92 9.84 9.20 17.23
N THR A 93 8.80 9.21 16.39
CA THR A 93 7.82 10.30 16.35
C THR A 93 7.01 10.39 17.64
N VAL A 94 6.62 9.24 18.22
CA VAL A 94 5.93 9.18 19.50
C VAL A 94 6.83 9.68 20.62
N ALA A 95 8.07 9.19 20.71
CA ALA A 95 9.02 9.60 21.73
C ALA A 95 9.30 11.11 21.68
N ALA A 96 9.46 11.68 20.48
CA ALA A 96 9.66 13.11 20.29
C ALA A 96 8.43 13.92 20.73
N ALA A 97 7.23 13.48 20.33
CA ALA A 97 5.98 14.15 20.68
C ALA A 97 5.68 14.08 22.20
N SER A 98 5.77 12.90 22.81
CA SER A 98 5.52 12.71 24.24
C SER A 98 6.61 13.33 25.10
N GLY A 99 7.86 13.33 24.63
CA GLY A 99 8.97 14.03 25.27
C GLY A 99 8.75 15.54 25.31
N TRP A 100 8.41 16.15 24.17
CA TRP A 100 8.08 17.58 24.13
C TRP A 100 6.88 17.92 25.02
N LEU A 101 5.80 17.13 24.94
CA LEU A 101 4.60 17.33 25.76
C LEU A 101 4.92 17.29 27.26
N THR A 102 5.76 16.35 27.68
CA THR A 102 6.19 16.22 29.08
C THR A 102 6.95 17.47 29.53
N CYS A 103 7.93 17.91 28.73
CA CYS A 103 8.69 19.13 29.04
C CYS A 103 7.81 20.38 29.05
N ALA A 104 6.91 20.53 28.07
CA ALA A 104 5.98 21.65 27.99
C ALA A 104 5.01 21.68 29.17
N SER A 105 4.55 20.52 29.64
CA SER A 105 3.62 20.42 30.78
C SER A 105 4.28 20.67 32.13
N LEU A 106 5.62 20.57 32.24
CA LEU A 106 6.35 20.75 33.50
C LEU A 106 7.03 22.11 33.61
N ALA A 107 7.65 22.58 32.53
CA ALA A 107 8.40 23.83 32.50
C ALA A 107 7.62 24.99 31.86
N GLY A 108 6.55 24.69 31.14
CA GLY A 108 5.80 25.66 30.35
C GLY A 108 6.21 25.64 28.87
N PRO A 109 5.23 25.73 27.93
CA PRO A 109 5.48 25.57 26.49
C PRO A 109 6.28 26.71 25.86
N PHE A 110 6.33 27.87 26.50
CA PHE A 110 7.02 29.07 26.01
C PHE A 110 8.37 29.31 26.69
N VAL A 111 8.83 28.39 27.54
CA VAL A 111 10.06 28.56 28.33
C VAL A 111 11.26 27.97 27.59
N GLY A 112 12.34 28.76 27.52
CA GLY A 112 13.63 28.33 26.99
C GLY A 112 13.56 27.88 25.52
N PRO A 113 14.18 26.73 25.14
CA PRO A 113 14.21 26.27 23.75
C PRO A 113 12.93 25.53 23.29
N LEU A 114 11.97 25.29 24.18
CA LEU A 114 10.75 24.51 23.88
C LEU A 114 9.89 25.04 22.72
N PRO A 115 9.64 26.36 22.57
CA PRO A 115 8.85 26.85 21.43
C PRO A 115 9.58 26.67 20.09
N HIS A 116 10.92 26.79 20.07
CA HIS A 116 11.71 26.55 18.87
C HIS A 116 11.73 25.07 18.49
N LEU A 117 11.86 24.17 19.48
CA LEU A 117 11.77 22.73 19.28
C LEU A 117 10.39 22.30 18.77
N TYR A 118 9.32 22.95 19.24
CA TYR A 118 7.97 22.71 18.73
C TYR A 118 7.81 23.17 17.28
N ALA A 119 8.25 24.39 16.96
CA ALA A 119 8.12 24.94 15.62
C ALA A 119 8.90 24.12 14.58
N ILE A 120 10.16 23.77 14.90
CA ILE A 120 11.01 23.00 13.98
C ILE A 120 10.59 21.52 13.97
N GLY A 121 10.49 20.89 15.15
CA GLY A 121 10.18 19.48 15.30
C GLY A 121 8.76 19.13 14.85
N GLY A 122 7.77 19.92 15.27
CA GLY A 122 6.37 19.71 14.89
C GLY A 122 6.14 19.87 13.38
N ALA A 123 6.74 20.90 12.76
CA ALA A 123 6.60 21.12 11.32
C ALA A 123 7.33 20.04 10.50
N THR A 124 8.55 19.65 10.89
CA THR A 124 9.33 18.62 10.19
C THR A 124 8.66 17.25 10.30
N LEU A 125 8.13 16.88 11.46
CA LEU A 125 7.38 15.63 11.64
C LEU A 125 6.08 15.64 10.84
N ALA A 126 5.30 16.73 10.86
CA ALA A 126 4.07 16.83 10.08
C ALA A 126 4.35 16.74 8.56
N ALA A 127 5.39 17.44 8.08
CA ALA A 127 5.82 17.36 6.69
C ALA A 127 6.28 15.95 6.30
N SER A 128 7.03 15.26 7.17
CA SER A 128 7.50 13.89 6.91
C SER A 128 6.34 12.91 6.68
N TRP A 129 5.24 13.07 7.41
CA TRP A 129 4.02 12.29 7.23
C TRP A 129 3.31 12.61 5.92
N ASN A 130 3.24 13.89 5.53
CA ASN A 130 2.66 14.29 4.23
C ASN A 130 3.44 13.69 3.06
N ILE A 131 4.77 13.75 3.10
CA ILE A 131 5.64 13.14 2.09
C ILE A 131 5.37 11.63 1.98
N ARG A 132 5.23 10.93 3.10
CA ARG A 132 4.88 9.50 3.09
C ARG A 132 3.50 9.20 2.53
N GLN A 133 2.50 10.04 2.78
CA GLN A 133 1.18 9.87 2.18
C GLN A 133 1.25 9.99 0.65
N VAL A 134 2.05 10.94 0.13
CA VAL A 134 2.28 11.08 -1.32
C VAL A 134 2.92 9.81 -1.90
N PHE A 135 3.97 9.28 -1.27
CA PHE A 135 4.63 8.06 -1.75
C PHE A 135 3.77 6.80 -1.68
N ARG A 136 2.72 6.79 -0.85
CA ARG A 136 1.80 5.65 -0.76
C ARG A 136 0.91 5.51 -2.00
N TRP A 137 0.86 6.55 -2.85
CA TRP A 137 0.01 6.63 -4.04
C TRP A 137 0.83 6.62 -5.33
N ASN A 138 2.01 5.99 -5.34
CA ASN A 138 2.75 5.75 -6.58
C ASN A 138 2.21 4.48 -7.28
N PRO A 139 1.46 4.59 -8.39
CA PRO A 139 1.01 3.41 -9.15
C PRO A 139 2.18 2.66 -9.81
N ASP A 140 3.31 3.33 -10.05
CA ASP A 140 4.51 2.74 -10.67
C ASP A 140 5.48 2.10 -9.66
N ALA A 141 5.25 2.32 -8.35
CA ALA A 141 6.04 1.68 -7.32
C ALA A 141 5.50 0.28 -7.07
N ALA A 142 6.10 -0.72 -7.73
CA ALA A 142 5.84 -2.13 -7.44
C ALA A 142 5.83 -2.35 -5.90
N PRO A 143 4.78 -2.98 -5.33
CA PRO A 143 4.64 -3.13 -3.90
C PRO A 143 5.66 -4.15 -3.36
N ALA A 144 6.88 -3.69 -3.12
CA ALA A 144 7.86 -4.43 -2.35
C ALA A 144 7.46 -4.36 -0.87
N GLY A 145 6.54 -5.22 -0.41
CA GLY A 145 6.37 -5.38 1.03
C GLY A 145 5.08 -5.96 1.60
N ASN A 146 4.10 -6.41 0.81
CA ASN A 146 2.88 -7.02 1.39
C ASN A 146 2.59 -8.45 0.94
N SER A 147 3.35 -8.98 -0.03
CA SER A 147 3.29 -10.41 -0.39
C SER A 147 3.90 -11.30 0.69
N ALA A 148 4.90 -10.83 1.43
CA ALA A 148 5.58 -11.64 2.43
C ALA A 148 4.66 -12.17 3.53
N GLY A 149 3.70 -11.36 4.02
CA GLY A 149 2.75 -11.81 5.06
C GLY A 149 1.68 -12.76 4.55
N LEU A 150 1.22 -12.58 3.30
CA LEU A 150 0.29 -13.50 2.65
C LEU A 150 0.95 -14.85 2.35
N LEU A 151 2.18 -14.81 1.82
CA LEU A 151 2.97 -15.99 1.51
C LEU A 151 3.35 -16.76 2.79
N ASP A 152 3.70 -16.06 3.88
CA ASP A 152 3.97 -16.69 5.18
C ASP A 152 2.73 -17.38 5.75
N ALA A 153 1.54 -16.76 5.64
CA ALA A 153 0.27 -17.36 6.05
C ALA A 153 -0.11 -18.62 5.23
N ILE A 154 0.43 -18.76 4.01
CA ILE A 154 0.19 -19.90 3.11
C ILE A 154 1.34 -20.93 3.18
N GLY A 155 2.34 -20.73 4.05
CA GLY A 155 3.51 -21.62 4.17
C GLY A 155 4.55 -21.45 3.05
N LEU A 156 4.42 -20.41 2.24
CA LEU A 156 5.33 -19.99 1.17
C LEU A 156 6.32 -18.91 1.64
N SER A 157 6.68 -18.90 2.93
CA SER A 157 7.57 -17.92 3.55
C SER A 157 8.97 -17.86 2.92
N LYS A 158 9.38 -18.93 2.25
CA LYS A 158 10.67 -19.08 1.55
C LYS A 158 10.65 -18.57 0.10
N LEU A 159 9.54 -17.99 -0.36
CA LEU A 159 9.35 -17.56 -1.74
C LEU A 159 9.55 -16.05 -1.87
N LYS A 160 10.51 -15.64 -2.70
CA LYS A 160 10.70 -14.25 -3.11
C LYS A 160 10.02 -14.03 -4.45
N LEU A 161 8.92 -13.28 -4.45
CA LEU A 161 8.28 -12.82 -5.69
C LEU A 161 9.06 -11.62 -6.25
N GLY A 162 9.45 -11.73 -7.52
CA GLY A 162 9.97 -10.63 -8.31
C GLY A 162 8.86 -9.70 -8.81
N LYS A 163 9.22 -8.77 -9.69
CA LYS A 163 8.27 -7.80 -10.24
C LYS A 163 7.25 -8.50 -11.14
N ALA A 164 5.97 -8.40 -10.78
CA ALA A 164 4.87 -8.84 -11.63
C ALA A 164 4.88 -8.03 -12.94
N LYS A 165 4.90 -8.74 -14.07
CA LYS A 165 4.69 -8.18 -15.40
C LYS A 165 3.28 -8.56 -15.86
N VAL A 166 2.48 -7.57 -16.20
CA VAL A 166 1.18 -7.80 -16.84
C VAL A 166 1.43 -7.81 -18.35
N THR A 167 1.15 -8.93 -19.00
CA THR A 167 1.18 -9.02 -20.45
C THR A 167 -0.03 -8.28 -21.02
N GLU A 168 0.06 -7.77 -22.26
CA GLU A 168 -1.03 -7.07 -22.96
C GLU A 168 -2.34 -7.87 -23.01
N THR A 169 -2.24 -9.20 -22.87
CA THR A 169 -3.36 -10.14 -22.77
C THR A 169 -4.06 -10.21 -21.40
N GLY A 170 -3.66 -9.43 -20.41
CA GLY A 170 -4.21 -9.50 -19.04
C GLY A 170 -3.71 -10.68 -18.21
N GLN A 171 -2.73 -11.44 -18.70
CA GLN A 171 -2.00 -12.44 -17.92
C GLN A 171 -0.99 -11.75 -16.98
N VAL A 172 -0.91 -12.21 -15.74
CA VAL A 172 0.06 -11.73 -14.75
C VAL A 172 1.20 -12.74 -14.64
N ARG A 173 2.40 -12.37 -15.11
CA ARG A 173 3.61 -13.19 -14.99
C ARG A 173 4.50 -12.65 -13.88
N VAL A 174 4.68 -13.43 -12.82
CA VAL A 174 5.52 -13.07 -11.67
C VAL A 174 6.72 -14.02 -11.62
N PRO A 175 7.95 -13.56 -11.92
CA PRO A 175 9.13 -14.39 -11.71
C PRO A 175 9.30 -14.63 -10.21
N PHE A 176 9.61 -15.85 -9.81
CA PHE A 176 9.86 -16.19 -8.42
C PHE A 176 11.25 -16.78 -8.24
N GLU A 177 11.82 -16.52 -7.06
CA GLU A 177 13.08 -17.11 -6.60
C GLU A 177 12.81 -17.82 -5.26
N LEU A 178 13.07 -19.11 -5.21
CA LEU A 178 12.93 -19.93 -4.01
C LEU A 178 14.24 -19.94 -3.20
N GLU A 179 14.12 -19.82 -1.88
CA GLU A 179 15.26 -19.97 -0.97
C GLU A 179 15.84 -21.39 -1.01
N LYS A 180 17.12 -21.54 -0.62
CA LYS A 180 17.84 -22.82 -0.71
C LYS A 180 17.12 -23.93 0.07
N GLY A 181 16.62 -24.94 -0.64
CA GLY A 181 15.97 -26.13 -0.07
C GLY A 181 14.46 -26.21 -0.29
N ALA A 182 13.83 -25.19 -0.87
CA ALA A 182 12.45 -25.28 -1.37
C ALA A 182 12.43 -25.66 -2.85
N THR A 183 11.38 -26.36 -3.29
CA THR A 183 11.27 -26.92 -4.65
C THR A 183 10.03 -26.39 -5.37
N SER A 184 10.08 -26.28 -6.69
CA SER A 184 8.92 -25.88 -7.51
C SER A 184 7.69 -26.79 -7.36
N ASP A 185 7.87 -28.04 -6.92
CA ASP A 185 6.77 -28.95 -6.55
C ASP A 185 6.02 -28.50 -5.29
N GLU A 186 6.70 -27.93 -4.31
CA GLU A 186 6.07 -27.41 -3.08
C GLU A 186 5.21 -26.19 -3.39
N LEU A 187 5.69 -25.34 -4.30
CA LEU A 187 4.91 -24.22 -4.82
C LEU A 187 3.66 -24.71 -5.56
N THR A 188 3.79 -25.74 -6.39
CA THR A 188 2.66 -26.32 -7.13
C THR A 188 1.58 -26.84 -6.19
N LYS A 189 1.96 -27.44 -5.05
CA LYS A 189 1.02 -27.92 -4.02
C LYS A 189 0.33 -26.78 -3.24
N ALA A 190 0.98 -25.62 -3.13
CA ALA A 190 0.44 -24.46 -2.42
C ALA A 190 -0.46 -23.56 -3.28
N LEU A 191 -0.55 -23.80 -4.60
CA LEU A 191 -1.37 -23.02 -5.53
C LEU A 191 -2.84 -22.91 -5.09
N PRO A 192 -3.55 -23.98 -4.66
CA PRO A 192 -4.95 -23.87 -4.27
C PRO A 192 -5.19 -22.92 -3.09
N ASN A 193 -4.24 -22.87 -2.15
CA ASN A 193 -4.33 -21.95 -1.01
C ASN A 193 -4.08 -20.50 -1.44
N LEU A 194 -3.18 -20.29 -2.40
CA LEU A 194 -2.92 -18.97 -2.98
C LEU A 194 -4.11 -18.47 -3.80
N GLU A 195 -4.73 -19.35 -4.59
CA GLU A 195 -5.99 -19.09 -5.32
C GLU A 195 -7.09 -18.66 -4.36
N SER A 196 -7.31 -19.43 -3.28
CA SER A 196 -8.30 -19.09 -2.25
C SER A 196 -7.99 -17.76 -1.55
N ALA A 197 -6.72 -17.45 -1.27
CA ALA A 197 -6.36 -16.24 -0.54
C ALA A 197 -6.42 -14.97 -1.40
N THR A 198 -6.31 -15.12 -2.72
CA THR A 198 -6.39 -14.01 -3.69
C THR A 198 -7.76 -13.92 -4.38
N ASP A 199 -8.71 -14.78 -3.98
CA ASP A 199 -10.06 -14.88 -4.55
C ASP A 199 -10.05 -15.12 -6.08
N VAL A 200 -9.12 -15.97 -6.53
CA VAL A 200 -8.99 -16.37 -7.94
C VAL A 200 -9.60 -17.76 -8.12
N ARG A 201 -10.18 -18.02 -9.31
CA ARG A 201 -10.74 -19.33 -9.67
C ARG A 201 -9.73 -20.48 -9.47
N PRO A 202 -10.19 -21.69 -9.10
CA PRO A 202 -9.36 -22.89 -9.11
C PRO A 202 -8.67 -23.11 -10.47
N GLY A 203 -7.35 -23.26 -10.46
CA GLY A 203 -6.51 -23.43 -11.66
C GLY A 203 -6.16 -22.12 -12.40
N GLY A 204 -6.47 -20.96 -11.81
CA GLY A 204 -6.12 -19.64 -12.33
C GLY A 204 -4.62 -19.32 -12.21
N PHE A 205 -3.88 -20.01 -11.34
CA PHE A 205 -2.42 -19.91 -11.28
C PHE A 205 -1.73 -21.17 -11.82
N ARG A 206 -0.65 -20.97 -12.57
CA ARG A 206 0.20 -22.04 -13.12
C ARG A 206 1.66 -21.71 -12.88
N VAL A 207 2.47 -22.72 -12.63
CA VAL A 207 3.92 -22.59 -12.43
C VAL A 207 4.63 -23.05 -13.70
N GLU A 208 5.24 -22.10 -14.39
CA GLU A 208 6.18 -22.36 -15.49
C GLU A 208 7.57 -22.56 -14.89
N ARG A 209 8.08 -23.80 -15.00
CA ARG A 209 9.36 -24.19 -14.41
C ARG A 209 10.50 -23.81 -15.34
N ASP A 210 11.56 -23.25 -14.78
CA ASP A 210 12.81 -23.06 -15.51
C ASP A 210 13.50 -24.42 -15.68
N PRO A 211 13.82 -24.87 -16.92
CA PRO A 211 14.53 -26.12 -17.15
C PRO A 211 15.94 -26.12 -16.53
N ASP A 212 16.56 -24.96 -16.33
CA ASP A 212 17.92 -24.85 -15.83
C ASP A 212 17.98 -24.76 -14.29
N SER A 213 16.85 -24.54 -13.61
CA SER A 213 16.84 -24.35 -12.16
C SER A 213 15.53 -24.71 -11.47
N HIS A 214 15.59 -25.63 -10.50
CA HIS A 214 14.45 -25.93 -9.61
C HIS A 214 14.04 -24.78 -8.68
N ARG A 215 14.84 -23.71 -8.60
CA ARG A 215 14.62 -22.55 -7.72
C ARG A 215 14.03 -21.34 -8.42
N HIS A 216 14.12 -21.30 -9.74
CA HIS A 216 13.65 -20.19 -10.55
C HIS A 216 12.47 -20.65 -11.40
N GLY A 217 11.58 -19.72 -11.71
CA GLY A 217 10.46 -19.98 -12.57
C GLY A 217 9.56 -18.76 -12.65
N VAL A 218 8.47 -18.91 -13.38
CA VAL A 218 7.47 -17.87 -13.57
C VAL A 218 6.13 -18.39 -13.08
N LEU A 219 5.52 -17.68 -12.14
CA LEU A 219 4.13 -17.90 -11.75
C LEU A 219 3.25 -17.12 -12.74
N VAL A 220 2.43 -17.81 -13.50
CA VAL A 220 1.50 -17.23 -14.46
C VAL A 220 0.10 -17.29 -13.86
N GLY A 221 -0.50 -16.12 -13.61
CA GLY A 221 -1.88 -15.99 -13.16
C GLY A 221 -2.76 -15.45 -14.27
N VAL A 222 -3.94 -16.06 -14.46
CA VAL A 222 -5.00 -15.60 -15.35
C VAL A 222 -6.22 -15.26 -14.50
N PRO A 223 -6.38 -13.99 -14.06
CA PRO A 223 -7.45 -13.61 -13.14
C PRO A 223 -8.84 -13.73 -13.74
N VAL A 224 -8.97 -13.49 -15.05
CA VAL A 224 -10.23 -13.59 -15.80
C VAL A 224 -10.01 -14.57 -16.93
N ASP A 225 -10.84 -15.62 -16.99
CA ASP A 225 -10.77 -16.65 -18.02
C ASP A 225 -11.25 -16.11 -19.38
N PRO A 226 -10.36 -15.92 -20.37
CA PRO A 226 -10.74 -15.43 -21.69
C PRO A 226 -11.58 -16.44 -22.48
N LEU A 227 -11.59 -17.72 -22.07
CA LEU A 227 -12.35 -18.81 -22.70
C LEU A 227 -13.71 -19.07 -22.05
N SER A 228 -14.08 -18.31 -21.02
CA SER A 228 -15.39 -18.43 -20.38
C SER A 228 -16.54 -17.94 -21.26
N GLY A 229 -16.25 -17.06 -22.23
CA GLY A 229 -17.21 -16.61 -23.23
C GLY A 229 -17.39 -17.63 -24.36
N THR A 230 -18.59 -17.72 -24.92
CA THR A 230 -18.81 -18.48 -26.15
C THR A 230 -18.16 -17.75 -27.33
N THR A 231 -16.99 -18.23 -27.77
CA THR A 231 -16.38 -17.75 -29.01
C THR A 231 -17.07 -18.43 -30.18
N TRP A 232 -17.85 -17.64 -30.94
CA TRP A 232 -18.46 -18.15 -32.16
C TRP A 232 -17.37 -18.42 -33.20
N TYR A 233 -17.29 -19.65 -33.71
CA TYR A 233 -16.33 -20.00 -34.76
C TYR A 233 -16.65 -19.14 -36.00
N PRO A 234 -15.73 -18.26 -36.46
CA PRO A 234 -16.00 -17.30 -37.53
C PRO A 234 -16.16 -17.96 -38.91
N GLY A 235 -16.03 -19.29 -39.00
CA GLY A 235 -15.99 -20.03 -40.25
C GLY A 235 -14.55 -20.22 -40.75
N PRO A 236 -14.35 -20.99 -41.82
CA PRO A 236 -13.04 -21.17 -42.42
C PRO A 236 -12.47 -19.80 -42.82
N SER A 237 -11.28 -19.47 -42.35
CA SER A 237 -10.62 -18.19 -42.61
C SER A 237 -10.27 -17.95 -44.08
N ALA A 238 -10.26 -19.00 -44.91
CA ALA A 238 -10.02 -18.94 -46.35
C ALA A 238 -10.85 -20.00 -47.12
N PRO A 239 -12.15 -19.76 -47.41
CA PRO A 239 -12.93 -20.66 -48.26
C PRO A 239 -12.36 -20.61 -49.70
N GLY A 240 -11.63 -21.68 -50.09
CA GLY A 240 -10.91 -21.78 -51.37
C GLY A 240 -9.39 -21.59 -51.28
N GLY A 241 -8.82 -21.45 -50.07
CA GLY A 241 -7.39 -21.40 -49.83
C GLY A 241 -6.69 -22.77 -49.99
N SER A 242 -5.37 -22.74 -50.12
CA SER A 242 -4.54 -23.96 -50.22
C SER A 242 -4.50 -24.70 -48.87
N ILE A 243 -4.45 -26.04 -48.90
CA ILE A 243 -4.29 -26.90 -47.71
C ILE A 243 -2.99 -26.59 -46.94
N THR A 244 -2.06 -25.86 -47.56
CA THR A 244 -0.80 -25.43 -46.94
C THR A 244 -0.93 -24.21 -46.02
N GLU A 245 -2.08 -23.54 -46.00
CA GLU A 245 -2.30 -22.36 -45.17
C GLU A 245 -2.76 -22.75 -43.77
N ALA A 246 -2.19 -22.12 -42.74
CA ALA A 246 -2.44 -22.51 -41.35
C ALA A 246 -3.91 -22.26 -40.97
N LEU A 247 -4.59 -23.32 -40.54
CA LEU A 247 -5.97 -23.23 -40.04
C LEU A 247 -5.94 -22.74 -38.60
N VAL A 248 -6.59 -21.61 -38.33
CA VAL A 248 -6.80 -21.13 -36.96
C VAL A 248 -7.99 -21.87 -36.36
N ILE A 249 -7.71 -22.79 -35.44
CA ILE A 249 -8.72 -23.65 -34.81
C ILE A 249 -9.38 -22.93 -33.62
N GLY A 250 -8.64 -22.04 -32.96
CA GLY A 250 -9.14 -21.26 -31.83
C GLY A 250 -8.12 -20.26 -31.30
N THR A 251 -8.39 -19.76 -30.10
CA THR A 251 -7.50 -18.86 -29.36
C THR A 251 -7.08 -19.53 -28.07
N TYR A 252 -5.80 -19.40 -27.71
CA TYR A 252 -5.27 -19.93 -26.46
C TYR A 252 -5.50 -18.94 -25.29
N ASP A 253 -5.14 -19.33 -24.06
CA ASP A 253 -5.29 -18.51 -22.84
C ASP A 253 -4.53 -17.17 -22.91
N ASP A 254 -3.58 -17.03 -23.84
CA ASP A 254 -2.82 -15.81 -24.15
C ASP A 254 -3.41 -15.03 -25.35
N THR A 255 -4.61 -15.40 -25.77
CA THR A 255 -5.36 -14.90 -26.94
C THR A 255 -4.63 -15.07 -28.28
N LEU A 256 -3.49 -15.78 -28.30
CA LEU A 256 -2.81 -16.08 -29.56
C LEU A 256 -3.60 -17.15 -30.35
N PRO A 257 -3.59 -17.06 -31.69
CA PRO A 257 -4.25 -18.05 -32.54
C PRO A 257 -3.54 -19.40 -32.46
N LEU A 258 -4.34 -20.46 -32.41
CA LEU A 258 -3.92 -21.86 -32.38
C LEU A 258 -4.05 -22.50 -33.76
#